data_AF-A0A366L4Q1-F1
#
_entry.id   AF-A0A366L4Q1-F1
#
_cell.length_a   1.000
_cell.length_b   1.000
_cell.length_c   1.000
_cell.angle_alpha   90.00
_cell.angle_beta   90.00
_cell.angle_gamma   90.00
#
_symmetry.space_group_name_H-M   'P 1'
#
loop_
_entity.id
_entity.type
_entity.pdbx_description
1 polymer ?
#
loop_
_entity_poly.entity_id
_entity_poly.type
_entity_poly.pdbx_seq_one_letter_code
_entity_poly.pdbx_strand_id
1 'polypeptide(L)'
;MLWLTIAAGLALFYLSDLWLDDSKRWYKFKSFLFILCIGGPIGIFVVLMHKSFIEKQLANYGVPVKGIVTKLYMQRNKNSQTPYAIFNYTLNNKVWTQEVINTNSAIQVGDTLKLRCAKTDPEIFKIE
;
A
#
# COMPACT_ATOMS: atom_id res chain seq x y z
N MET A 1 -12.91 -9.81 12.98
CA MET A 1 -13.62 -8.84 13.86
C MET A 1 -13.09 -8.82 15.29
N LEU A 2 -12.94 -9.96 15.98
CA LEU A 2 -12.46 -10.04 17.38
C LEU A 2 -11.15 -9.28 17.68
N TRP A 3 -10.19 -9.33 16.75
CA TRP A 3 -8.89 -8.67 16.92
C TRP A 3 -8.95 -7.14 16.84
N LEU A 4 -9.91 -6.60 16.07
CA LEU A 4 -10.16 -5.16 15.98
C LEU A 4 -10.76 -4.61 17.28
N THR A 5 -11.65 -5.37 17.93
CA THR A 5 -12.25 -4.98 19.21
C THR A 5 -11.24 -5.04 20.35
N ILE A 6 -10.31 -6.01 20.33
CA ILE A 6 -9.22 -6.10 21.32
C ILE A 6 -8.24 -4.93 21.15
N ALA A 7 -7.85 -4.62 19.92
CA ALA A 7 -6.97 -3.49 19.62
C ALA A 7 -7.61 -2.14 20.00
N ALA A 8 -8.90 -1.96 19.69
CA ALA A 8 -9.65 -0.76 20.06
C ALA A 8 -9.79 -0.62 21.59
N GLY A 9 -10.05 -1.72 22.30
CA GLY A 9 -10.12 -1.72 23.77
C GLY A 9 -8.80 -1.34 24.43
N LEU A 10 -7.67 -1.89 23.95
CA LEU A 10 -6.34 -1.53 24.42
C LEU A 10 -5.98 -0.07 24.10
N ALA A 11 -6.35 0.42 22.92
CA ALA A 11 -6.11 1.81 22.54
C ALA A 11 -6.92 2.80 23.40
N LEU A 12 -8.17 2.50 23.71
CA LEU A 12 -9.04 3.33 24.56
C LEU A 12 -8.57 3.35 26.01
N PHE A 13 -8.19 2.19 26.55
CA PHE A 13 -7.59 2.08 27.89
C PHE A 13 -6.29 2.89 28.00
N TYR A 14 -5.50 2.88 26.93
CA TYR A 14 -4.27 3.65 26.86
C TYR A 14 -4.52 5.16 26.75
N LEU A 15 -5.52 5.56 25.96
CA LEU A 15 -5.91 6.97 25.85
C LEU A 15 -6.42 7.51 27.19
N SER A 16 -7.13 6.68 27.98
CA SER A 16 -7.57 7.07 29.32
C SER A 16 -6.41 7.24 30.30
N ASP A 17 -5.37 6.41 30.20
CA ASP A 17 -4.16 6.52 31.04
C ASP A 17 -3.30 7.73 30.64
N LEU A 18 -3.25 8.05 29.33
CA LEU A 18 -2.52 9.21 28.81
C LEU A 18 -3.18 10.56 29.16
N TRP A 19 -4.52 10.59 29.30
CA TRP A 19 -5.26 11.82 29.61
C TRP A 19 -5.21 12.17 31.11
N LEU A 20 -4.87 11.22 31.99
CA LEU A 20 -5.04 11.38 33.44
C LEU A 20 -3.80 11.82 34.25
N ASP A 21 -2.62 12.08 33.66
CA ASP A 21 -1.46 12.47 34.48
C ASP A 21 -0.49 13.45 33.78
N ASP A 22 -0.32 14.64 34.35
CA ASP A 22 0.48 15.75 33.80
C ASP A 22 1.96 15.70 34.27
N SER A 23 2.47 14.53 34.67
CA SER A 23 3.75 14.47 35.38
C SER A 23 4.72 13.35 34.93
N LYS A 24 5.91 13.80 34.45
CA LYS A 24 7.21 13.10 34.37
C LYS A 24 7.56 12.27 33.11
N ARG A 25 8.84 12.42 32.73
CA ARG A 25 9.60 11.75 31.63
C ARG A 25 9.41 10.23 31.55
N TRP A 26 9.11 9.59 32.68
CA TRP A 26 8.93 8.15 32.81
C TRP A 26 7.66 7.62 32.15
N TYR A 27 6.55 8.39 32.13
CA TYR A 27 5.34 7.99 31.42
C TYR A 27 5.53 8.03 29.90
N LYS A 28 6.20 9.08 29.38
CA LYS A 28 6.57 9.17 27.96
C LYS A 28 7.44 7.99 27.51
N PHE A 29 8.35 7.52 28.38
CA PHE A 29 9.16 6.33 28.11
C PHE A 29 8.34 5.05 28.13
N LYS A 30 7.41 4.88 29.09
CA LYS A 30 6.47 3.74 29.10
C LYS A 30 5.56 3.73 27.87
N SER A 31 5.05 4.90 27.43
CA SER A 31 4.31 5.05 26.18
C SER A 31 5.12 4.61 24.98
N PHE A 32 6.35 5.08 24.88
CA PHE A 32 7.24 4.72 23.80
C PHE A 32 7.51 3.20 23.78
N LEU A 33 7.77 2.61 24.94
CA LEU A 33 8.03 1.17 25.06
C LEU A 33 6.78 0.34 24.71
N PHE A 34 5.59 0.79 25.08
CA PHE A 34 4.34 0.14 24.69
C PHE A 34 4.07 0.23 23.18
N ILE A 35 4.25 1.41 22.58
CA ILE A 35 4.15 1.58 21.13
C ILE A 35 5.18 0.70 20.42
N LEU A 36 6.40 0.59 20.94
CA LEU A 36 7.45 -0.26 20.37
C LEU A 36 7.10 -1.76 20.49
N CYS A 37 6.68 -2.22 21.66
CA CYS A 37 6.46 -3.64 21.96
C CYS A 37 5.11 -4.17 21.48
N ILE A 38 4.08 -3.34 21.41
CA ILE A 38 2.72 -3.77 21.02
C ILE A 38 2.32 -3.12 19.69
N GLY A 39 2.48 -1.81 19.57
CA GLY A 39 2.18 -1.09 18.33
C GLY A 39 3.06 -1.53 17.15
N GLY A 40 4.36 -1.75 17.39
CA GLY A 40 5.34 -2.17 16.40
C GLY A 40 4.97 -3.51 15.76
N PRO A 41 4.82 -4.60 16.53
CA PRO A 41 4.42 -5.90 15.99
C PRO A 41 3.06 -5.87 15.28
N ILE A 42 2.08 -5.13 15.81
CA ILE A 42 0.78 -4.98 15.16
C ILE A 42 0.93 -4.27 13.80
N GLY A 43 1.70 -3.19 13.74
CA GLY A 43 1.95 -2.46 12.50
C GLY A 43 2.64 -3.34 11.45
N ILE A 44 3.69 -4.08 11.86
CA ILE A 44 4.38 -5.04 10.99
C ILE A 44 3.42 -6.12 10.50
N PHE A 45 2.58 -6.66 11.40
CA PHE A 45 1.61 -7.69 11.06
C PHE A 45 0.58 -7.20 10.04
N VAL A 46 0.06 -5.98 10.20
CA VAL A 46 -0.88 -5.38 9.23
C VAL A 46 -0.23 -5.23 7.86
N VAL A 47 1.02 -4.76 7.79
CA VAL A 47 1.75 -4.61 6.52
C VAL A 47 1.99 -5.97 5.85
N LEU A 48 2.35 -7.00 6.62
CA LEU A 48 2.55 -8.35 6.10
C LEU A 48 1.24 -8.97 5.60
N MET A 49 0.14 -8.80 6.36
CA MET A 49 -1.18 -9.27 5.96
C MET A 49 -1.67 -8.57 4.68
N HIS A 50 -1.41 -7.27 4.55
CA HIS A 50 -1.76 -6.52 3.35
C HIS A 50 -0.99 -7.04 2.12
N LYS A 51 0.33 -7.27 2.24
CA LYS A 51 1.12 -7.87 1.17
C LYS A 51 0.62 -9.26 0.79
N SER A 52 0.36 -10.11 1.79
CA SER A 52 -0.17 -11.46 1.56
C SER A 52 -1.55 -11.44 0.91
N PHE A 53 -2.39 -10.48 1.25
CA PHE A 53 -3.70 -10.31 0.63
C PHE A 53 -3.58 -9.96 -0.85
N ILE A 54 -2.73 -8.98 -1.21
CA ILE A 54 -2.45 -8.62 -2.61
C ILE A 54 -1.93 -9.83 -3.39
N GLU A 55 -0.96 -10.55 -2.85
CA GLU A 55 -0.40 -11.73 -3.49
C GLU A 55 -1.45 -12.83 -3.70
N LYS A 56 -2.30 -13.08 -2.70
CA LYS A 56 -3.40 -14.05 -2.81
C LYS A 56 -4.47 -13.62 -3.81
N GLN A 57 -4.81 -12.33 -3.88
CA GLN A 57 -5.75 -11.81 -4.88
C GLN A 57 -5.18 -11.98 -6.30
N LEU A 58 -3.91 -11.68 -6.51
CA LEU A 58 -3.22 -11.87 -7.79
C LEU A 58 -3.02 -13.35 -8.15
N ALA A 59 -2.85 -14.22 -7.17
CA ALA A 59 -2.71 -15.66 -7.40
C ALA A 59 -4.05 -16.30 -7.79
N ASN A 60 -5.12 -16.00 -7.05
CA ASN A 60 -6.43 -16.64 -7.21
C ASN A 60 -7.29 -16.00 -8.30
N TYR A 61 -7.18 -14.68 -8.48
CA TYR A 61 -8.02 -13.90 -9.39
C TYR A 61 -7.20 -13.10 -10.41
N GLY A 62 -5.89 -13.34 -10.51
CA GLY A 62 -5.03 -12.67 -11.47
C GLY A 62 -5.35 -13.09 -12.90
N VAL A 63 -5.77 -12.12 -13.70
CA VAL A 63 -5.98 -12.29 -15.13
C VAL A 63 -4.84 -11.59 -15.87
N PRO A 64 -4.22 -12.24 -16.87
CA PRO A 64 -3.24 -11.57 -17.72
C PRO A 64 -3.96 -10.56 -18.63
N VAL A 65 -3.54 -9.31 -18.58
CA VAL A 65 -4.05 -8.22 -19.40
C VAL A 65 -2.89 -7.51 -20.08
N LYS A 66 -3.12 -7.00 -21.29
CA LYS A 66 -2.17 -6.16 -22.00
C LYS A 66 -2.51 -4.69 -21.73
N GLY A 67 -1.57 -3.97 -21.12
CA GLY A 67 -1.64 -2.52 -20.97
C GLY A 67 -0.82 -1.81 -22.03
N ILE A 68 -1.30 -0.67 -22.52
CA ILE A 68 -0.57 0.17 -23.47
C ILE A 68 -0.09 1.41 -22.72
N VAL A 69 1.20 1.71 -22.80
CA VAL A 69 1.78 2.92 -22.21
C VAL A 69 1.28 4.13 -22.99
N THR A 70 0.53 4.99 -22.34
CA THR A 70 -0.05 6.19 -22.98
C THR A 70 0.73 7.45 -22.70
N LYS A 71 1.45 7.51 -21.57
CA LYS A 71 2.22 8.71 -21.20
C LYS A 71 3.40 8.33 -20.31
N LEU A 72 4.52 9.00 -20.54
CA LEU A 72 5.69 8.99 -19.67
C LEU A 72 5.96 10.42 -19.24
N TYR A 73 6.24 10.64 -17.96
CA TYR A 73 6.58 11.97 -17.47
C TYR A 73 7.49 11.89 -16.25
N MET A 74 8.24 12.95 -15.99
CA MET A 74 9.08 13.06 -14.78
C MET A 74 8.44 14.04 -13.82
N GLN A 75 8.14 13.58 -12.61
CA GLN A 75 7.73 14.47 -11.54
C GLN A 75 8.97 15.01 -10.85
N ARG A 76 9.11 16.34 -10.86
CA ARG A 76 10.22 17.03 -10.20
C ARG A 76 9.78 17.48 -8.81
N ASN A 77 10.45 16.96 -7.79
CA ASN A 77 10.35 17.43 -6.41
C ASN A 77 11.65 18.17 -6.03
N LYS A 78 11.64 18.94 -4.93
CA LYS A 78 12.76 19.84 -4.55
C LYS A 78 14.15 19.21 -4.67
N ASN A 79 14.29 17.92 -4.34
CA ASN A 79 15.57 17.20 -4.37
C ASN A 79 15.54 15.88 -5.19
N SER A 80 14.48 15.61 -5.96
CA SER A 80 14.36 14.32 -6.67
C SER A 80 13.58 14.45 -7.97
N GLN A 81 13.97 13.66 -8.97
CA GLN A 81 13.20 13.43 -10.19
C GLN A 81 12.75 11.98 -10.17
N THR A 82 11.43 11.77 -10.13
CA THR A 82 10.85 10.43 -10.17
C THR A 82 10.18 10.23 -11.52
N PRO A 83 10.65 9.29 -12.36
CA PRO A 83 9.98 8.95 -13.60
C PRO A 83 8.68 8.19 -13.31
N TYR A 84 7.61 8.56 -14.00
CA TYR A 84 6.30 7.92 -13.96
C TYR A 84 5.87 7.49 -15.35
N ALA A 85 5.14 6.38 -15.40
CA ALA A 85 4.47 5.86 -16.58
C ALA A 85 2.98 5.70 -16.30
N ILE A 86 2.16 6.14 -17.26
CA ILE A 86 0.73 5.89 -17.28
C ILE A 86 0.47 4.86 -18.36
N PHE A 87 -0.27 3.81 -18.01
CA PHE A 87 -0.74 2.82 -18.96
C PHE A 87 -2.24 2.61 -18.85
N ASN A 88 -2.85 2.29 -19.99
CA ASN A 88 -4.26 1.98 -20.09
C ASN A 88 -4.43 0.49 -20.41
N TYR A 89 -5.38 -0.16 -19.77
CA TYR A 89 -5.74 -1.55 -20.08
C TYR A 89 -7.25 -1.75 -20.01
N THR A 90 -7.75 -2.77 -20.71
CA THR A 90 -9.19 -3.08 -20.74
C THR A 90 -9.46 -4.33 -19.92
N LEU A 91 -10.34 -4.21 -18.92
CA LEU A 91 -10.80 -5.31 -18.10
C LEU A 91 -12.33 -5.22 -17.96
N ASN A 92 -13.05 -6.32 -18.22
CA ASN A 92 -14.51 -6.39 -18.15
C ASN A 92 -15.22 -5.30 -19.00
N ASN A 93 -14.78 -5.08 -20.24
CA ASN A 93 -15.26 -4.02 -21.14
C ASN A 93 -15.14 -2.57 -20.61
N LYS A 94 -14.35 -2.34 -19.56
CA LYS A 94 -14.01 -1.01 -19.05
C LYS A 94 -12.52 -0.74 -19.26
N VAL A 95 -12.21 0.50 -19.65
CA VAL A 95 -10.84 0.98 -19.74
C VAL A 95 -10.42 1.51 -18.39
N TRP A 96 -9.27 1.04 -17.91
CA TRP A 96 -8.64 1.46 -16.67
C TRP A 96 -7.33 2.15 -16.98
N THR A 97 -7.07 3.24 -16.26
CA THR A 97 -5.82 4.01 -16.35
C THR A 97 -5.10 3.89 -15.03
N GLN A 98 -3.84 3.47 -15.07
CA GLN A 98 -3.01 3.33 -13.89
C GLN A 98 -1.69 4.06 -14.06
N GLU A 99 -1.20 4.59 -12.95
CA GLU A 99 0.05 5.31 -12.88
C GLU A 99 1.05 4.53 -12.03
N VAL A 100 2.26 4.36 -12.54
CA VAL A 100 3.35 3.66 -11.85
C VAL A 100 4.65 4.41 -11.94
N ILE A 101 5.50 4.23 -10.94
CA ILE A 101 6.89 4.68 -10.99
C ILE A 101 7.62 3.85 -12.06
N ASN A 102 8.18 4.52 -13.05
CA ASN A 102 8.91 3.87 -14.11
C ASN A 102 10.37 3.64 -13.69
N THR A 103 10.65 2.46 -13.14
CA THR A 103 12.03 2.06 -12.80
C THR A 103 12.85 1.62 -14.03
N ASN A 104 12.22 1.41 -15.18
CA ASN A 104 12.86 0.94 -16.41
C ASN A 104 12.85 2.03 -17.50
N SER A 105 14.01 2.64 -17.73
CA SER A 105 14.18 3.67 -18.76
C SER A 105 13.96 3.20 -20.19
N ALA A 106 13.87 1.89 -20.44
CA ALA A 106 13.64 1.34 -21.78
C ALA A 106 12.17 1.42 -22.24
N ILE A 107 11.22 1.65 -21.33
CA ILE A 107 9.79 1.71 -21.67
C ILE A 107 9.49 2.99 -22.45
N GLN A 108 8.80 2.85 -23.59
CA GLN A 108 8.37 3.95 -24.45
C GLN A 108 6.84 4.07 -24.52
N VAL A 109 6.36 5.24 -24.93
CA VAL A 109 4.93 5.44 -25.19
C VAL A 109 4.52 4.59 -26.41
N GLY A 110 3.41 3.85 -26.27
CA GLY A 110 2.95 2.88 -27.26
C GLY A 110 3.38 1.44 -26.98
N ASP A 111 4.32 1.23 -26.05
CA ASP A 111 4.73 -0.12 -25.67
C ASP A 111 3.58 -0.87 -24.99
N THR A 112 3.56 -2.18 -25.22
CA THR A 112 2.61 -3.08 -24.58
C THR A 112 3.25 -3.75 -23.38
N LEU A 113 2.74 -3.48 -22.19
CA LEU A 113 3.13 -4.12 -20.94
C LEU A 113 2.23 -5.33 -20.66
N LYS A 114 2.84 -6.42 -20.20
CA LYS A 114 2.10 -7.56 -19.66
C LYS A 114 1.79 -7.26 -18.20
N LEU A 115 0.51 -7.25 -17.87
CA LEU A 115 0.00 -6.95 -16.55
C LEU A 115 -0.75 -8.17 -16.03
N ARG A 116 -0.63 -8.43 -14.74
CA ARG A 116 -1.49 -9.35 -14.02
C ARG A 116 -2.35 -8.53 -13.08
N CYS A 117 -3.64 -8.43 -13.37
CA CYS A 117 -4.60 -7.65 -12.58
C CYS A 117 -5.57 -8.58 -11.86
N ALA A 118 -5.95 -8.27 -10.62
CA ALA A 118 -7.01 -9.02 -9.95
C ALA A 118 -8.37 -8.71 -10.61
N LYS A 119 -9.13 -9.74 -10.98
CA LYS A 119 -10.44 -9.59 -11.64
C LYS A 119 -11.47 -8.85 -10.78
N THR A 120 -11.37 -9.02 -9.47
CA THR A 120 -12.24 -8.46 -8.43
C THR A 120 -11.90 -7.02 -8.09
N ASP A 121 -10.62 -6.65 -8.14
CA ASP A 121 -10.13 -5.31 -7.84
C ASP A 121 -9.03 -4.90 -8.84
N PRO A 122 -9.40 -4.14 -9.90
CA PRO A 122 -8.46 -3.71 -10.93
C PRO A 122 -7.39 -2.73 -10.43
N GLU A 123 -7.52 -2.15 -9.22
CA GLU A 123 -6.44 -1.36 -8.63
C GLU A 123 -5.26 -2.25 -8.18
N ILE A 124 -5.51 -3.54 -7.94
CA ILE A 124 -4.47 -4.51 -7.59
C ILE A 124 -3.89 -5.12 -8.87
N PHE A 125 -2.71 -4.64 -9.26
CA PHE A 125 -1.98 -5.16 -10.43
C PHE A 125 -0.49 -5.39 -10.16
N LYS A 126 0.11 -6.22 -11.01
CA LYS A 126 1.56 -6.47 -11.06
C LYS A 126 2.03 -6.44 -12.51
N ILE A 127 3.12 -5.72 -12.77
CA ILE A 127 3.80 -5.73 -14.08
C ILE A 127 4.71 -6.97 -14.12
N GLU A 128 4.60 -7.78 -15.17
CA GLU A 128 5.43 -8.98 -15.40
C GLU A 128 6.64 -8.68 -16.31
#